data_AF-Q3BXZ1-F1
#
_entry.id   AF-Q3BXZ1-F1
#
_cell.length_a   1.000
_cell.length_b   1.000
_cell.length_c   1.000
_cell.angle_alpha   90.00
_cell.angle_beta   90.00
_cell.angle_gamma   90.00
#
_symmetry.space_group_name_H-M   'P 1'
#
loop_
_entity.id
_entity.type
_entity.pdbx_description
1 polymer ?
#
loop_
_entity_poly.entity_id
_entity_poly.type
_entity_poly.pdbx_seq_one_letter_code
_entity_poly.pdbx_strand_id
1 'polypeptide(L)'
;MAAATPAGKASLQSNSTTLRLDGQASACALRPIRVIRAQCPHAFGTAAAHPGDNAGSVVLKPRTMRIAPLLFLLVALLPATALALKVRDGDLLFVTAARTGLSGAIDDATATQGQPSFDHVALVAHAGDVAVVLHADEHGSREQPLQAFIDEATAKQRQIFVYRLTPEHRPAIPDAIAQARRMLGKPYNDTYVQDDNRYYCSDFIERAFRAHHVFALQPMNFKNLQTGKISPYWIDFYRSKGMPVPQNMPGTNPNDMATTAALTSMGRLN
;
A
#
# COMPACT_ATOMS: atom_id res chain seq x y z
N MET A 1 25.28 37.34 52.33
CA MET A 1 24.73 38.31 51.35
C MET A 1 24.75 37.60 50.01
N ALA A 2 23.69 37.35 49.26
CA ALA A 2 22.29 37.73 49.31
C ALA A 2 21.40 36.53 48.93
N ALA A 3 20.16 36.58 49.38
CA ALA A 3 19.12 35.58 49.23
C ALA A 3 18.44 35.65 47.85
N ALA A 4 17.85 34.54 47.40
CA ALA A 4 16.45 34.47 46.95
C ALA A 4 16.07 33.03 46.56
N THR A 5 15.12 32.46 47.30
CA THR A 5 14.15 31.47 46.79
C THR A 5 13.05 32.24 46.06
N PRO A 6 12.25 31.64 45.15
CA PRO A 6 11.00 31.04 45.63
C PRO A 6 10.43 29.83 44.83
N ALA A 7 9.49 29.15 45.50
CA ALA A 7 8.28 28.48 45.01
C ALA A 7 8.38 27.33 43.97
N GLY A 8 7.70 26.19 44.08
CA GLY A 8 6.52 25.85 44.88
C GLY A 8 5.28 25.63 44.01
N LYS A 9 5.05 24.35 43.64
CA LYS A 9 3.78 23.66 43.29
C LYS A 9 2.83 24.27 42.24
N ALA A 10 2.50 23.47 41.22
CA ALA A 10 1.10 23.24 40.83
C ALA A 10 0.98 21.91 40.03
N SER A 11 0.36 20.92 40.67
CA SER A 11 -0.23 19.75 40.03
C SER A 11 -1.57 20.19 39.42
N LEU A 12 -1.76 19.95 38.14
CA LEU A 12 -3.05 20.09 37.47
C LEU A 12 -3.49 18.70 37.02
N GLN A 13 -4.28 18.07 37.87
CA GLN A 13 -5.23 17.03 37.49
C GLN A 13 -6.28 17.69 36.59
N SER A 14 -6.47 17.17 35.36
CA SER A 14 -7.66 17.46 34.57
C SER A 14 -8.51 16.20 34.48
N ASN A 15 -9.72 16.33 35.04
CA ASN A 15 -10.72 15.30 35.20
C ASN A 15 -11.22 14.72 33.87
N SER A 16 -11.37 13.40 33.87
CA SER A 16 -12.20 12.63 32.94
C SER A 16 -13.63 13.17 32.95
N THR A 17 -14.11 13.62 31.79
CA THR A 17 -15.53 13.91 31.57
C THR A 17 -16.09 12.84 30.65
N THR A 18 -16.75 11.87 31.27
CA THR A 18 -17.54 10.83 30.61
C THR A 18 -18.82 11.46 30.06
N LEU A 19 -18.92 11.64 28.75
CA LEU A 19 -20.20 11.94 28.10
C LEU A 19 -20.88 10.61 27.74
N ARG A 20 -21.90 10.25 28.53
CA ARG A 20 -22.94 9.31 28.11
C ARG A 20 -23.90 10.04 27.17
N LEU A 21 -24.19 9.43 26.03
CA LEU A 21 -25.38 9.74 25.24
C LEU A 21 -26.17 8.44 25.07
N ASP A 22 -27.23 8.34 25.86
CA ASP A 22 -28.35 7.45 25.65
C ASP A 22 -29.13 7.92 24.40
N GLY A 23 -29.49 6.99 23.52
CA GLY A 23 -30.29 7.27 22.32
C GLY A 23 -30.78 5.98 21.66
N GLN A 24 -32.06 5.68 21.90
CA GLN A 24 -32.74 4.43 21.57
C GLN A 24 -33.05 4.23 20.07
N ALA A 25 -32.97 2.96 19.66
CA ALA A 25 -33.83 2.18 18.77
C ALA A 25 -34.60 2.83 17.61
N SER A 26 -34.45 2.25 16.41
CA SER A 26 -35.61 1.93 15.57
C SER A 26 -35.33 0.69 14.72
N ALA A 27 -36.10 -0.36 14.98
CA ALA A 27 -36.12 -1.61 14.24
C ALA A 27 -37.21 -1.53 13.15
N CYS A 28 -36.85 -1.76 11.89
CA CYS A 28 -37.81 -1.98 10.81
C CYS A 28 -37.66 -3.41 10.29
N ALA A 29 -38.69 -4.21 10.54
CA ALA A 29 -38.77 -5.62 10.19
C ALA A 29 -39.28 -5.79 8.75
N LEU A 30 -38.61 -6.64 7.96
CA LEU A 30 -39.11 -7.17 6.69
C LEU A 30 -38.78 -8.67 6.60
N ARG A 31 -39.82 -9.50 6.51
CA ARG A 31 -39.81 -10.92 6.09
C ARG A 31 -41.20 -11.22 5.49
N PRO A 32 -41.41 -12.31 4.73
CA PRO A 32 -40.52 -13.03 3.81
C PRO A 32 -41.20 -13.33 2.45
N ILE A 33 -40.43 -13.67 1.40
CA ILE A 33 -40.97 -14.21 0.14
C ILE A 33 -40.83 -15.73 0.13
N ARG A 34 -41.95 -16.41 -0.11
CA ARG A 34 -42.15 -17.86 -0.24
C ARG A 34 -41.53 -18.38 -1.55
N VAL A 35 -40.78 -19.48 -1.46
CA VAL A 35 -40.38 -20.31 -2.60
C VAL A 35 -41.44 -21.40 -2.80
N ILE A 36 -42.01 -21.46 -4.01
CA ILE A 36 -42.99 -22.47 -4.43
C ILE A 36 -42.25 -23.69 -4.98
N ARG A 37 -42.56 -24.86 -4.41
CA ARG A 37 -42.23 -26.20 -4.92
C ARG A 37 -43.29 -26.59 -5.97
N ALA A 38 -42.88 -27.17 -7.09
CA ALA A 38 -43.77 -27.94 -7.96
C ALA A 38 -43.10 -29.27 -8.33
N GLN A 39 -43.84 -30.34 -8.08
CA GLN A 39 -43.53 -31.75 -8.39
C GLN A 39 -44.04 -32.13 -9.79
N CYS A 40 -43.47 -33.24 -10.30
CA CYS A 40 -43.72 -33.95 -11.55
C CYS A 40 -45.21 -34.29 -11.84
N PRO A 41 -45.55 -34.78 -13.05
CA PRO A 41 -45.53 -36.25 -13.23
C PRO A 41 -45.12 -36.77 -14.62
N HIS A 42 -44.83 -38.08 -14.62
CA HIS A 42 -44.62 -38.99 -15.75
C HIS A 42 -45.81 -39.09 -16.72
N ALA A 43 -45.54 -39.47 -17.98
CA ALA A 43 -46.31 -40.51 -18.68
C ALA A 43 -45.57 -41.05 -19.91
N PHE A 44 -45.53 -42.38 -20.00
CA PHE A 44 -45.14 -43.23 -21.13
C PHE A 44 -46.17 -43.16 -22.28
N GLY A 45 -45.74 -43.47 -23.50
CA GLY A 45 -46.65 -43.75 -24.61
C GLY A 45 -45.93 -44.23 -25.87
N THR A 46 -45.82 -45.56 -26.03
CA THR A 46 -45.39 -46.27 -27.24
C THR A 46 -46.54 -46.40 -28.25
N ALA A 47 -46.27 -46.27 -29.55
CA ALA A 47 -47.12 -46.84 -30.60
C ALA A 47 -46.34 -47.05 -31.90
N ALA A 48 -46.74 -48.12 -32.59
CA ALA A 48 -46.04 -48.86 -33.63
C ALA A 48 -46.25 -48.32 -35.06
N ALA A 49 -45.44 -48.88 -35.96
CA ALA A 49 -45.29 -48.58 -37.37
C ALA A 49 -46.44 -49.08 -38.29
N HIS A 50 -46.54 -48.50 -39.49
CA HIS A 50 -46.92 -49.19 -40.73
C HIS A 50 -46.29 -48.52 -41.97
N PRO A 51 -46.11 -49.27 -43.09
CA PRO A 51 -45.08 -49.03 -44.09
C PRO A 51 -45.62 -48.41 -45.39
N GLY A 52 -44.71 -47.82 -46.17
CA GLY A 52 -44.95 -47.48 -47.58
C GLY A 52 -44.47 -46.09 -47.91
N ASP A 53 -43.24 -45.98 -48.41
CA ASP A 53 -43.01 -45.52 -49.79
C ASP A 53 -41.51 -45.36 -50.04
N ASN A 54 -41.07 -46.08 -51.08
CA ASN A 54 -39.71 -46.03 -51.61
C ASN A 54 -39.49 -44.68 -52.30
N ALA A 55 -38.94 -43.72 -51.57
CA ALA A 55 -38.23 -42.59 -52.15
C ALA A 55 -36.78 -42.69 -51.69
N GLY A 56 -35.85 -42.84 -52.64
CA GLY A 56 -34.43 -42.98 -52.37
C GLY A 56 -33.92 -41.84 -51.49
N SER A 57 -33.69 -42.12 -50.20
CA SER A 57 -33.02 -41.19 -49.32
C SER A 57 -31.53 -41.21 -49.66
N VAL A 58 -31.05 -40.14 -50.29
CA VAL A 58 -29.62 -39.85 -50.35
C VAL A 58 -29.14 -39.73 -48.91
N VAL A 59 -28.45 -40.76 -48.42
CA VAL A 59 -27.79 -40.73 -47.11
C VAL A 59 -26.63 -39.74 -47.21
N LEU A 60 -26.90 -38.46 -46.94
CA LEU A 60 -25.86 -37.53 -46.55
C LEU A 60 -25.32 -38.03 -45.20
N LYS A 61 -24.15 -38.69 -45.25
CA LYS A 61 -23.32 -38.90 -44.06
C LYS A 61 -23.22 -37.55 -43.34
N PRO A 62 -23.69 -37.42 -42.07
CA PRO A 62 -23.38 -36.24 -41.31
C PRO A 62 -21.87 -36.24 -41.16
N ARG A 63 -21.19 -35.35 -41.91
CA ARG A 63 -19.85 -34.93 -41.53
C ARG A 63 -20.04 -34.36 -40.14
N THR A 64 -19.66 -35.11 -39.13
CA THR A 64 -19.42 -34.58 -37.78
C THR A 64 -18.31 -33.57 -37.96
N MET A 65 -18.70 -32.35 -38.30
CA MET A 65 -17.80 -31.22 -38.35
C MET A 65 -17.27 -31.13 -36.93
N ARG A 66 -15.99 -31.44 -36.77
CA ARG A 66 -15.26 -31.30 -35.51
C ARG A 66 -15.19 -29.80 -35.23
N ILE A 67 -16.31 -29.20 -34.81
CA ILE A 67 -16.40 -27.79 -34.37
C ILE A 67 -15.89 -27.67 -32.93
N ALA A 68 -15.94 -28.78 -32.16
CA ALA A 68 -15.45 -28.86 -30.79
C ALA A 68 -13.97 -28.43 -30.58
N PRO A 69 -12.98 -28.85 -31.41
CA PRO A 69 -11.60 -28.38 -31.24
C PRO A 69 -11.39 -26.92 -31.67
N LEU A 70 -12.24 -26.38 -32.56
CA LEU A 70 -12.12 -24.99 -33.01
C LEU A 70 -12.62 -24.01 -31.94
N LEU A 71 -13.64 -24.40 -31.16
CA LEU A 71 -14.13 -23.62 -30.02
C LEU A 71 -13.13 -23.63 -28.84
N PHE A 72 -12.41 -24.74 -28.63
CA PHE A 72 -11.34 -24.83 -27.63
C PHE A 72 -10.11 -23.98 -27.99
N LEU A 73 -9.78 -23.86 -29.29
CA LEU A 73 -8.67 -23.03 -29.77
C LEU A 73 -8.96 -21.52 -29.61
N LEU A 74 -10.23 -21.10 -29.67
CA LEU A 74 -10.62 -19.69 -29.54
C LEU A 74 -10.52 -19.18 -28.09
N VAL A 75 -10.73 -20.04 -27.08
CA VAL A 75 -10.58 -19.67 -25.67
C VAL A 75 -9.10 -19.50 -25.29
N ALA A 76 -8.19 -20.22 -25.95
CA ALA A 76 -6.75 -20.11 -25.74
C ALA A 76 -6.11 -18.83 -26.34
N LEU A 77 -6.85 -18.08 -27.16
CA LEU A 77 -6.43 -16.82 -27.79
C LEU A 77 -6.94 -15.57 -27.06
N LEU A 78 -7.69 -15.72 -25.96
CA LEU A 78 -8.00 -14.58 -25.11
C LEU A 78 -6.68 -14.08 -24.50
N PRO A 79 -6.24 -12.84 -24.78
CA PRO A 79 -5.08 -12.29 -24.10
C PRO A 79 -5.39 -12.35 -22.61
N ALA A 80 -4.51 -12.98 -21.83
CA ALA A 80 -4.50 -12.81 -20.40
C ALA A 80 -4.28 -11.32 -20.15
N THR A 81 -5.37 -10.57 -20.04
CA THR A 81 -5.32 -9.18 -19.62
C THR A 81 -4.87 -9.25 -18.17
N ALA A 82 -3.57 -9.07 -17.96
CA ALA A 82 -3.02 -8.82 -16.64
C ALA A 82 -3.79 -7.62 -16.10
N LEU A 83 -4.66 -7.86 -15.12
CA LEU A 83 -5.40 -6.80 -14.46
C LEU A 83 -4.38 -5.80 -13.94
N ALA A 84 -4.43 -4.56 -14.46
CA ALA A 84 -3.55 -3.49 -14.01
C ALA A 84 -3.72 -3.32 -12.50
N LEU A 85 -2.60 -3.22 -11.79
CA LEU A 85 -2.61 -3.09 -10.34
C LEU A 85 -3.24 -1.75 -9.95
N LYS A 86 -4.46 -1.80 -9.42
CA LYS A 86 -5.17 -0.60 -8.95
C LYS A 86 -4.75 -0.26 -7.52
N VAL A 87 -4.26 0.96 -7.34
CA VAL A 87 -3.96 1.53 -6.02
C VAL A 87 -5.23 2.00 -5.31
N ARG A 88 -5.21 2.01 -3.99
CA ARG A 88 -6.29 2.50 -3.12
C ARG A 88 -5.74 3.27 -1.94
N ASP A 89 -6.61 4.01 -1.26
CA ASP A 89 -6.29 4.68 0.01
C ASP A 89 -5.61 3.74 0.99
N GLY A 90 -4.52 4.23 1.58
CA GLY A 90 -3.70 3.46 2.52
C GLY A 90 -2.64 2.59 1.86
N ASP A 91 -2.64 2.41 0.54
CA ASP A 91 -1.51 1.77 -0.12
C ASP A 91 -0.25 2.61 0.05
N LEU A 92 0.89 1.95 0.24
CA LEU A 92 2.19 2.58 0.28
C LEU A 92 2.93 2.31 -1.02
N LEU A 93 3.45 3.36 -1.64
CA LEU A 93 4.24 3.28 -2.87
C LEU A 93 5.72 3.41 -2.52
N PHE A 94 6.48 2.33 -2.73
CA PHE A 94 7.91 2.29 -2.51
C PHE A 94 8.65 2.45 -3.83
N VAL A 95 9.59 3.40 -3.89
CA VAL A 95 10.36 3.70 -5.11
C VAL A 95 11.75 3.12 -5.00
N THR A 96 12.16 2.31 -5.97
CA THR A 96 13.45 1.60 -5.93
C THR A 96 14.61 2.57 -5.90
N ALA A 97 15.64 2.40 -5.07
CA ALA A 97 16.81 3.28 -4.99
C ALA A 97 17.56 3.45 -6.32
N ALA A 98 18.14 4.63 -6.56
CA ALA A 98 19.16 4.81 -7.60
C ALA A 98 20.47 4.14 -7.16
N ARG A 99 21.30 3.77 -8.13
CA ARG A 99 22.54 3.02 -7.88
C ARG A 99 23.72 3.86 -7.39
N THR A 100 23.56 5.18 -7.25
CA THR A 100 24.65 6.11 -6.92
C THR A 100 24.19 7.20 -5.95
N GLY A 101 25.16 7.94 -5.38
CA GLY A 101 24.89 9.05 -4.46
C GLY A 101 24.20 8.60 -3.18
N LEU A 102 23.28 9.41 -2.67
CA LEU A 102 22.48 9.12 -1.48
C LEU A 102 21.78 7.76 -1.58
N SER A 103 21.12 7.51 -2.71
CA SER A 103 20.37 6.27 -2.93
C SER A 103 21.25 5.04 -2.90
N GLY A 104 22.46 5.10 -3.48
CA GLY A 104 23.43 4.01 -3.41
C GLY A 104 23.96 3.78 -1.99
N ALA A 105 24.19 4.85 -1.22
CA ALA A 105 24.63 4.74 0.17
C ALA A 105 23.53 4.22 1.12
N ILE A 106 22.26 4.49 0.81
CA ILE A 106 21.11 3.86 1.48
C ILE A 106 21.05 2.37 1.13
N ASP A 107 21.19 2.04 -0.15
CA ASP A 107 21.18 0.65 -0.64
C ASP A 107 22.24 -0.21 0.06
N ASP A 108 23.50 0.24 0.07
CA ASP A 108 24.61 -0.44 0.76
C ASP A 108 24.36 -0.73 2.24
N ALA A 109 23.55 0.10 2.91
CA ALA A 109 23.30 0.02 4.34
C ALA A 109 22.03 -0.77 4.69
N THR A 110 21.09 -0.96 3.76
CA THR A 110 19.74 -1.45 4.07
C THR A 110 19.21 -2.51 3.11
N ALA A 111 19.94 -2.82 2.02
CA ALA A 111 19.50 -3.80 1.04
C ALA A 111 19.35 -5.21 1.62
N THR A 112 18.28 -5.90 1.21
CA THR A 112 18.09 -7.32 1.44
C THR A 112 18.37 -8.08 0.14
N GLN A 113 19.22 -9.11 0.20
CA GLN A 113 19.64 -9.86 -0.99
C GLN A 113 18.42 -10.45 -1.74
N GLY A 114 18.34 -10.18 -3.04
CA GLY A 114 17.26 -10.67 -3.91
C GLY A 114 15.94 -9.88 -3.82
N GLN A 115 15.88 -8.81 -3.05
CA GLN A 115 14.74 -7.89 -2.99
C GLN A 115 15.09 -6.54 -3.63
N PRO A 116 14.11 -5.82 -4.22
CA PRO A 116 14.30 -4.42 -4.58
C PRO A 116 14.62 -3.61 -3.32
N SER A 117 15.56 -2.68 -3.44
CA SER A 117 15.87 -1.71 -2.41
C SER A 117 15.20 -0.38 -2.70
N PHE A 118 14.76 0.33 -1.68
CA PHE A 118 13.95 1.55 -1.78
C PHE A 118 14.62 2.73 -1.07
N ASP A 119 14.56 3.91 -1.67
CA ASP A 119 15.02 5.16 -1.02
C ASP A 119 13.88 6.15 -0.77
N HIS A 120 12.66 5.84 -1.23
CA HIS A 120 11.51 6.71 -1.08
C HIS A 120 10.22 5.91 -0.87
N VAL A 121 9.30 6.50 -0.11
CA VAL A 121 7.98 5.93 0.20
C VAL A 121 6.93 7.03 0.25
N ALA A 122 5.72 6.73 -0.23
CA ALA A 122 4.58 7.64 -0.25
C ALA A 122 3.27 6.94 0.14
N LEU A 123 2.33 7.66 0.74
CA LEU A 123 1.00 7.17 1.12
C LEU A 123 -0.05 7.56 0.07
N VAL A 124 -0.75 6.59 -0.51
CA VAL A 124 -1.87 6.84 -1.42
C VAL A 124 -3.08 7.33 -0.64
N ALA A 125 -3.70 8.40 -1.15
CA ALA A 125 -4.97 8.94 -0.67
C ALA A 125 -5.82 9.43 -1.86
N HIS A 126 -7.07 9.79 -1.61
CA HIS A 126 -7.92 10.50 -2.58
C HIS A 126 -8.28 11.91 -2.08
N ALA A 127 -8.17 12.89 -2.98
CA ALA A 127 -8.68 14.25 -2.81
C ALA A 127 -9.93 14.40 -3.70
N GLY A 128 -11.11 14.12 -3.14
CA GLY A 128 -12.33 13.93 -3.93
C GLY A 128 -12.19 12.69 -4.81
N ASP A 129 -12.39 12.84 -6.12
CA ASP A 129 -12.27 11.74 -7.09
C ASP A 129 -10.85 11.55 -7.64
N VAL A 130 -9.88 12.37 -7.20
CA VAL A 130 -8.50 12.35 -7.70
C VAL A 130 -7.60 11.57 -6.77
N ALA A 131 -6.89 10.58 -7.31
CA ALA A 131 -5.85 9.86 -6.59
C ALA A 131 -4.58 10.73 -6.44
N VAL A 132 -4.09 10.82 -5.22
CA VAL A 132 -2.92 11.60 -4.83
C VAL A 132 -1.99 10.75 -3.97
N VAL A 133 -0.77 11.23 -3.78
CA VAL A 133 0.16 10.69 -2.79
C VAL A 133 0.54 11.77 -1.78
N LEU A 134 0.66 11.37 -0.52
CA LEU A 134 1.12 12.18 0.61
C LEU A 134 2.51 11.68 0.99
N HIS A 135 3.52 12.55 0.92
CA HIS A 135 4.92 12.17 1.15
C HIS A 135 5.78 13.38 1.50
N ALA A 136 7.04 13.12 1.86
CA ALA A 136 8.07 14.14 2.00
C ALA A 136 9.26 13.84 1.08
N ASP A 137 9.64 14.81 0.25
CA ASP A 137 10.76 14.74 -0.70
C ASP A 137 11.56 16.05 -0.70
N GLU A 138 12.43 16.29 -1.69
CA GLU A 138 13.23 17.52 -1.78
C GLU A 138 12.42 18.83 -1.77
N HIS A 139 11.12 18.77 -2.03
CA HIS A 139 10.19 19.90 -1.98
C HIS A 139 9.46 20.04 -0.63
N GLY A 140 9.80 19.21 0.37
CA GLY A 140 9.15 19.14 1.68
C GLY A 140 8.00 18.15 1.72
N SER A 141 7.22 18.18 2.80
CA SER A 141 6.00 17.36 2.91
C SER A 141 4.89 17.93 2.03
N ARG A 142 4.44 17.17 1.04
CA ARG A 142 3.47 17.62 0.03
C ARG A 142 2.45 16.55 -0.33
N GLU A 143 1.34 17.03 -0.87
CA GLU A 143 0.41 16.23 -1.65
C GLU A 143 0.79 16.38 -3.13
N GLN A 144 0.87 15.27 -3.86
CA GLN A 144 1.22 15.24 -5.27
C GLN A 144 0.20 14.39 -6.04
N PRO A 145 -0.25 14.80 -7.24
CA PRO A 145 -1.06 13.95 -8.10
C PRO A 145 -0.36 12.62 -8.36
N LEU A 146 -1.08 11.50 -8.25
CA LEU A 146 -0.48 10.16 -8.40
C LEU A 146 0.24 10.01 -9.75
N GLN A 147 -0.35 10.52 -10.84
CA GLN A 147 0.26 10.43 -12.16
C GLN A 147 1.59 11.19 -12.23
N ALA A 148 1.67 12.38 -11.63
CA ALA A 148 2.92 13.16 -11.60
C ALA A 148 4.02 12.42 -10.82
N PHE A 149 3.66 11.76 -9.72
CA PHE A 149 4.60 10.92 -8.96
C PHE A 149 5.14 9.75 -9.80
N ILE A 150 4.27 9.08 -10.57
CA ILE A 150 4.65 7.99 -11.48
C ILE A 150 5.57 8.51 -12.59
N ASP A 151 5.23 9.65 -13.19
CA ASP A 151 6.00 10.25 -14.28
C ASP A 151 7.41 10.66 -13.80
N GLU A 152 7.53 11.24 -12.61
CA GLU A 152 8.82 11.59 -11.99
C GLU A 152 9.69 10.36 -11.73
N ALA A 153 9.11 9.28 -11.18
CA ALA A 153 9.82 8.03 -10.97
C ALA A 153 10.29 7.42 -12.31
N THR A 154 9.42 7.43 -13.32
CA THR A 154 9.70 6.90 -14.66
C THR A 154 10.80 7.68 -15.36
N ALA A 155 10.76 9.02 -15.30
CA ALA A 155 11.80 9.89 -15.85
C ALA A 155 13.18 9.64 -15.22
N LYS A 156 13.20 9.30 -13.92
CA LYS A 156 14.40 8.90 -13.17
C LYS A 156 14.76 7.40 -13.36
N GLN A 157 14.06 6.68 -14.25
CA GLN A 157 14.21 5.23 -14.50
C GLN A 157 14.07 4.35 -13.24
N ARG A 158 13.22 4.79 -12.31
CA ARG A 158 12.93 4.11 -11.04
C ARG A 158 11.66 3.29 -11.18
N GLN A 159 11.54 2.21 -10.42
CA GLN A 159 10.33 1.39 -10.36
C GLN A 159 9.54 1.70 -9.09
N ILE A 160 8.22 1.59 -9.16
CA ILE A 160 7.31 1.75 -8.01
C ILE A 160 6.70 0.40 -7.65
N PHE A 161 6.75 0.04 -6.39
CA PHE A 161 6.13 -1.16 -5.84
C PHE A 161 5.01 -0.77 -4.87
N VAL A 162 3.87 -1.43 -4.99
CA VAL A 162 2.70 -1.17 -4.14
C VAL A 162 2.72 -2.17 -2.99
N TYR A 163 2.68 -1.64 -1.78
CA TYR A 163 2.49 -2.39 -0.55
C TYR A 163 1.18 -1.99 0.10
N ARG A 164 0.57 -2.93 0.79
CA ARG A 164 -0.77 -2.75 1.33
C ARG A 164 -0.86 -3.27 2.75
N LEU A 165 -1.52 -2.51 3.60
CA LEU A 165 -1.80 -2.92 4.97
C LEU A 165 -2.59 -4.23 5.01
N THR A 166 -2.15 -5.13 5.88
CA THR A 166 -2.88 -6.35 6.23
C THR A 166 -4.26 -5.99 6.81
N PRO A 167 -5.26 -6.89 6.75
CA PRO A 167 -6.60 -6.60 7.26
C PRO A 167 -6.64 -6.05 8.69
N GLU A 168 -5.73 -6.50 9.54
CA GLU A 168 -5.56 -6.05 10.93
C GLU A 168 -5.22 -4.57 11.06
N HIS A 169 -4.39 -4.03 10.15
CA HIS A 169 -3.89 -2.65 10.23
C HIS A 169 -4.70 -1.66 9.37
N ARG A 170 -5.61 -2.13 8.52
CA ARG A 170 -6.47 -1.26 7.68
C ARG A 170 -7.32 -0.24 8.45
N PRO A 171 -7.81 -0.51 9.68
CA PRO A 171 -8.53 0.49 10.45
C PRO A 171 -7.73 1.79 10.72
N ALA A 172 -6.39 1.74 10.62
CA ALA A 172 -5.53 2.91 10.80
C ALA A 172 -5.57 3.92 9.63
N ILE A 173 -6.03 3.49 8.44
CA ILE A 173 -5.91 4.27 7.19
C ILE A 173 -6.57 5.66 7.28
N PRO A 174 -7.82 5.81 7.76
CA PRO A 174 -8.46 7.12 7.81
C PRO A 174 -7.70 8.12 8.69
N ASP A 175 -7.26 7.68 9.87
CA ASP A 175 -6.50 8.52 10.81
C ASP A 175 -5.12 8.86 10.25
N ALA A 176 -4.46 7.90 9.58
CA ALA A 176 -3.15 8.12 8.98
C ALA A 176 -3.21 9.13 7.84
N ILE A 177 -4.21 9.05 6.96
CA ILE A 177 -4.42 10.05 5.90
C ILE A 177 -4.71 11.42 6.50
N ALA A 178 -5.57 11.50 7.53
CA ALA A 178 -5.87 12.75 8.21
C ALA A 178 -4.62 13.36 8.88
N GLN A 179 -3.79 12.54 9.52
CA GLN A 179 -2.53 12.98 10.13
C GLN A 179 -1.52 13.42 9.06
N ALA A 180 -1.35 12.65 7.99
CA ALA A 180 -0.48 13.00 6.86
C ALA A 180 -0.85 14.37 6.27
N ARG A 181 -2.14 14.66 6.10
CA ARG A 181 -2.62 15.98 5.65
C ARG A 181 -2.28 17.13 6.60
N ARG A 182 -2.37 16.91 7.92
CA ARG A 182 -1.96 17.92 8.93
C ARG A 182 -0.46 18.19 8.93
N MET A 183 0.33 17.25 8.41
CA MET A 183 1.80 17.30 8.38
C MET A 183 2.37 17.93 7.11
N LEU A 184 1.53 18.32 6.14
CA LEU A 184 1.95 18.94 4.88
C LEU A 184 2.51 20.36 5.07
N GLY A 185 3.34 20.80 4.14
CA GLY A 185 3.93 22.14 4.10
C GLY A 185 5.20 22.31 4.94
N LYS A 186 5.73 21.24 5.52
CA LYS A 186 6.99 21.29 6.30
C LYS A 186 8.20 21.04 5.40
N PRO A 187 9.36 21.66 5.70
CA PRO A 187 10.59 21.41 4.96
C PRO A 187 11.04 19.94 5.01
N TYR A 188 11.86 19.55 4.02
CA TYR A 188 12.51 18.25 4.03
C TYR A 188 13.56 18.14 5.13
N ASN A 189 13.67 16.96 5.74
CA ASN A 189 14.69 16.65 6.72
C ASN A 189 15.84 15.86 6.08
N ASP A 190 16.87 16.58 5.64
CA ASP A 190 18.07 15.98 5.06
C ASP A 190 19.00 15.33 6.09
N THR A 191 18.84 15.61 7.39
CA THR A 191 19.68 15.01 8.43
C THR A 191 19.23 13.61 8.84
N TYR A 192 18.01 13.21 8.47
CA TYR A 192 17.36 11.94 8.85
C TYR A 192 17.20 11.70 10.37
N VAL A 193 17.65 12.62 11.21
CA VAL A 193 17.39 12.63 12.65
C VAL A 193 16.00 13.22 12.89
N GLN A 194 15.14 12.53 13.64
CA GLN A 194 13.75 12.95 13.84
C GLN A 194 13.64 14.38 14.36
N ASP A 195 12.74 15.15 13.75
CA ASP A 195 12.44 16.55 14.07
C ASP A 195 10.93 16.77 13.85
N ASP A 196 10.29 17.60 14.69
CA ASP A 196 8.84 17.82 14.61
C ASP A 196 8.42 18.84 13.53
N ASN A 197 9.38 19.55 12.95
CA ASN A 197 9.20 20.63 12.00
C ASN A 197 9.75 20.35 10.60
N ARG A 198 10.42 19.21 10.40
CA ARG A 198 10.91 18.75 9.09
C ARG A 198 10.80 17.24 9.01
N TYR A 199 10.42 16.71 7.85
CA TYR A 199 10.24 15.27 7.66
C TYR A 199 11.05 14.75 6.49
N TYR A 200 11.49 13.50 6.60
CA TYR A 200 11.92 12.68 5.45
C TYR A 200 10.85 11.63 5.16
N CYS A 201 10.93 10.99 4.00
CA CYS A 201 9.85 10.17 3.45
C CYS A 201 9.30 9.10 4.42
N SER A 202 10.17 8.29 5.01
CA SER A 202 9.74 7.22 5.94
C SER A 202 9.34 7.76 7.31
N ASP A 203 9.98 8.81 7.85
CA ASP A 203 9.53 9.45 9.10
C ASP A 203 8.13 10.08 8.94
N PHE A 204 7.84 10.66 7.77
CA PHE A 204 6.49 11.15 7.45
C PHE A 204 5.46 10.02 7.50
N ILE A 205 5.76 8.86 6.93
CA ILE A 205 4.85 7.69 6.95
C ILE A 205 4.71 7.12 8.36
N GLU A 206 5.81 6.95 9.11
CA GLU A 206 5.74 6.46 10.48
C GLU A 206 4.89 7.39 11.34
N ARG A 207 5.12 8.70 11.27
CA ARG A 207 4.33 9.70 12.00
C ARG A 207 2.86 9.68 11.62
N ALA A 208 2.53 9.44 10.36
CA ALA A 208 1.14 9.32 9.91
C ALA A 208 0.45 8.13 10.62
N PHE A 209 1.13 7.00 10.75
CA PHE A 209 0.56 5.78 11.35
C PHE A 209 0.88 5.59 12.85
N ARG A 210 1.63 6.50 13.48
CA ARG A 210 2.17 6.34 14.84
C ARG A 210 1.13 6.05 15.91
N ALA A 211 -0.04 6.67 15.82
CA ALA A 211 -1.15 6.46 16.77
C ALA A 211 -1.66 5.01 16.78
N HIS A 212 -1.43 4.28 15.69
CA HIS A 212 -1.84 2.89 15.49
C HIS A 212 -0.67 1.90 15.57
N HIS A 213 0.54 2.37 15.87
CA HIS A 213 1.74 1.53 16.04
C HIS A 213 2.03 0.60 14.85
N VAL A 214 1.69 1.00 13.62
CA VAL A 214 1.92 0.19 12.41
C VAL A 214 3.42 0.03 12.11
N PHE A 215 4.19 1.09 12.35
CA PHE A 215 5.63 1.13 12.15
C PHE A 215 6.33 1.45 13.47
N ALA A 216 7.55 0.95 13.62
CA ALA A 216 8.38 1.19 14.79
C ALA A 216 9.70 1.85 14.37
N LEU A 217 10.19 2.74 15.22
CA LEU A 217 11.54 3.28 15.07
C LEU A 217 12.56 2.16 15.26
N GLN A 218 13.56 2.15 14.39
CA GLN A 218 14.67 1.21 14.42
C GLN A 218 15.98 1.97 14.66
N PRO A 219 17.01 1.32 15.22
CA PRO A 219 18.36 1.89 15.24
C PRO A 219 18.84 2.12 13.81
N MET A 220 19.13 3.37 13.45
CA MET A 220 19.60 3.71 12.12
C MET A 220 20.94 3.03 11.80
N ASN A 221 21.04 2.47 10.60
CA ASN A 221 22.27 1.87 10.09
C ASN A 221 22.84 2.69 8.93
N PHE A 222 24.09 3.14 9.09
CA PHE A 222 24.88 3.82 8.05
C PHE A 222 26.13 3.00 7.67
N LYS A 223 26.26 1.79 8.22
CA LYS A 223 27.34 0.87 7.87
C LYS A 223 26.98 0.13 6.58
N ASN A 224 27.92 0.06 5.66
CA ASN A 224 27.85 -0.84 4.53
C ASN A 224 27.81 -2.29 5.07
N LEU A 225 26.83 -3.08 4.62
CA LEU A 225 26.55 -4.40 5.18
C LEU A 225 27.66 -5.42 4.89
N GLN A 226 28.44 -5.25 3.80
CA GLN A 226 29.54 -6.16 3.45
C GLN A 226 30.80 -5.88 4.27
N THR A 227 31.11 -4.61 4.51
CA THR A 227 32.36 -4.19 5.17
C THR A 227 32.21 -3.94 6.67
N GLY A 228 30.97 -3.74 7.15
CA GLY A 228 30.66 -3.36 8.53
C GLY A 228 31.12 -1.95 8.92
N LYS A 229 31.63 -1.16 7.95
CA LYS A 229 32.14 0.20 8.17
C LYS A 229 31.13 1.23 7.67
N ILE A 230 31.10 2.39 8.32
CA ILE A 230 30.34 3.54 7.81
C ILE A 230 30.99 3.99 6.49
N SER A 231 30.17 4.20 5.47
CA SER A 231 30.67 4.59 4.15
C SER A 231 31.30 6.00 4.19
N PRO A 232 32.31 6.30 3.37
CA PRO A 232 32.89 7.64 3.24
C PRO A 232 31.83 8.70 2.91
N TYR A 233 30.84 8.34 2.09
CA TYR A 233 29.72 9.22 1.75
C TYR A 233 29.01 9.75 3.00
N TRP A 234 28.62 8.87 3.93
CA TRP A 234 27.93 9.28 5.15
C TRP A 234 28.82 10.11 6.06
N ILE A 235 30.10 9.76 6.17
CA ILE A 235 31.07 10.53 6.95
C ILE A 235 31.17 11.97 6.43
N ASP A 236 31.34 12.14 5.12
CA ASP A 236 31.48 13.45 4.50
C ASP A 236 30.17 14.24 4.53
N PHE A 237 29.03 13.56 4.31
CA PHE A 237 27.69 14.14 4.39
C PHE A 237 27.45 14.76 5.76
N TYR A 238 27.59 13.99 6.84
CA TYR A 238 27.32 14.49 8.19
C TYR A 238 28.38 15.49 8.66
N ARG A 239 29.65 15.35 8.23
CA ARG A 239 30.68 16.38 8.45
C ARG A 239 30.28 17.72 7.85
N SER A 240 29.74 17.73 6.62
CA SER A 240 29.26 18.96 5.96
C SER A 240 28.11 19.64 6.71
N LYS A 241 27.37 18.88 7.52
CA LYS A 241 26.28 19.35 8.38
C LYS A 241 26.74 19.71 9.80
N GLY A 242 28.05 19.58 10.09
CA GLY A 242 28.61 19.88 11.41
C GLY A 242 28.17 18.90 12.51
N MET A 243 27.81 17.66 12.14
CA MET A 243 27.28 16.67 13.09
C MET A 243 27.92 15.29 12.89
N PRO A 244 27.91 14.41 13.92
CA PRO A 244 28.33 13.02 13.75
C PRO A 244 27.30 12.22 12.94
N VAL A 245 27.75 11.12 12.34
CA VAL A 245 26.85 10.14 11.72
C VAL A 245 25.93 9.56 12.81
N PRO A 246 24.60 9.63 12.69
CA PRO A 246 23.66 9.25 13.75
C PRO A 246 23.44 7.72 13.79
N GLN A 247 24.53 6.95 13.76
CA GLN A 247 24.50 5.49 13.85
C GLN A 247 23.83 5.05 15.16
N ASN A 248 22.92 4.08 15.07
CA ASN A 248 22.12 3.51 16.16
C ASN A 248 21.12 4.45 16.82
N MET A 249 21.00 5.71 16.38
CA MET A 249 19.93 6.59 16.83
C MET A 249 18.58 6.09 16.30
N PRO A 250 17.45 6.32 17.00
CA PRO A 250 16.13 5.95 16.49
C PRO A 250 15.81 6.67 15.18
N GLY A 251 15.31 5.93 14.20
CA GLY A 251 14.84 6.46 12.92
C GLY A 251 14.07 5.41 12.12
N THR A 252 13.82 5.71 10.85
CA THR A 252 13.13 4.80 9.93
C THR A 252 13.83 4.80 8.57
N ASN A 253 13.60 3.78 7.76
CA ASN A 253 13.93 3.80 6.35
C ASN A 253 12.91 2.98 5.54
N PRO A 254 12.77 3.24 4.23
CA PRO A 254 11.82 2.53 3.38
C PRO A 254 12.03 1.01 3.32
N ASN A 255 13.28 0.53 3.37
CA ASN A 255 13.58 -0.90 3.30
C ASN A 255 13.07 -1.65 4.54
N ASP A 256 13.35 -1.14 5.74
CA ASP A 256 12.83 -1.73 6.98
C ASP A 256 11.30 -1.71 6.99
N MET A 257 10.68 -0.59 6.57
CA MET A 257 9.22 -0.49 6.48
C MET A 257 8.61 -1.56 5.55
N ALA A 258 9.22 -1.77 4.37
CA ALA A 258 8.76 -2.74 3.38
C ALA A 258 8.83 -4.19 3.88
N THR A 259 9.63 -4.48 4.92
CA THR A 259 9.77 -5.84 5.50
C THR A 259 8.85 -6.11 6.70
N THR A 260 8.08 -5.11 7.15
CA THR A 260 7.17 -5.29 8.29
C THR A 260 6.04 -6.27 7.99
N ALA A 261 5.61 -7.02 9.01
CA ALA A 261 4.46 -7.93 8.90
C ALA A 261 3.11 -7.20 8.71
N ALA A 262 3.09 -5.88 8.93
CA ALA A 262 1.92 -5.04 8.70
C ALA A 262 1.60 -4.84 7.21
N LEU A 263 2.54 -5.15 6.30
CA LEU A 263 2.40 -4.93 4.86
C LEU A 263 2.45 -6.22 4.05
N THR A 264 1.76 -6.20 2.90
CA THR A 264 1.84 -7.23 1.86
C THR A 264 2.20 -6.56 0.53
N SER A 265 3.21 -7.09 -0.16
CA SER A 265 3.58 -6.64 -1.51
C SER A 265 2.52 -7.06 -2.52
N MET A 266 1.99 -6.08 -3.27
CA MET A 266 1.02 -6.29 -4.33
C MET A 266 1.67 -6.38 -5.72
N GLY A 267 2.99 -6.14 -5.79
CA GLY A 267 3.77 -6.13 -7.02
C GLY A 267 4.12 -4.73 -7.53
N ARG A 268 4.68 -4.69 -8.73
CA ARG A 268 5.09 -3.46 -9.41
C ARG A 268 3.87 -2.71 -9.94
N LEU A 269 3.86 -1.40 -9.74
CA LEU A 269 2.93 -0.50 -10.41
C LEU A 269 3.42 -0.30 -11.86
N ASN A 270 2.59 -0.74 -12.81
CA ASN A 270 2.86 -0.70 -14.24
C ASN A 270 2.15 0.48 -14.91
#